data_AF-A0A2R7L3T1-F1
#
_entry.id   AF-A0A2R7L3T1-F1
#
_cell.length_a   1.000
_cell.length_b   1.000
_cell.length_c   1.000
_cell.angle_alpha   90.00
_cell.angle_beta   90.00
_cell.angle_gamma   90.00
#
_symmetry.space_group_name_H-M   'P 1'
#
loop_
_entity.id
_entity.type
_entity.pdbx_description
1 polymer ?
#
loop_
_entity_poly.entity_id
_entity_poly.type
_entity_poly.pdbx_seq_one_letter_code
_entity_poly.pdbx_strand_id
1 'polypeptide(L)'
;MIELTYFSEKEPGSPVYHVIQFNPGEPWQLVNGDEVIGTVDKQHGLWNLRSWSSVPEGLVTGIGQLIENQHFNKLPGQIMQRWFGYVQQVVVLSDCEYLVICIDGINLERFEKLFSGSVSELVKDEWMVRFRVYDTLMSADFEVLV
;
A
#
# COMPACT_ATOMS: atom_id res chain seq x y z
N MET A 1 8.65 3.15 0.11
CA MET A 1 8.08 4.49 -0.12
C MET A 1 6.93 4.37 -1.10
N ILE A 2 5.83 5.07 -0.83
CA ILE A 2 4.68 5.22 -1.73
C ILE A 2 4.46 6.72 -1.93
N GLU A 3 4.26 7.12 -3.17
CA GLU A 3 3.95 8.51 -3.53
C GLU A 3 2.65 8.56 -4.35
N LEU A 4 1.73 9.42 -3.94
CA LEU A 4 0.47 9.66 -4.64
C LEU A 4 0.35 11.14 -4.98
N THR A 5 -0.20 11.43 -6.16
CA THR A 5 -0.56 12.80 -6.55
C THR A 5 -2.05 13.03 -6.36
N TYR A 6 -2.40 14.05 -5.57
CA TYR A 6 -3.77 14.50 -5.35
C TYR A 6 -4.03 15.80 -6.11
N PHE A 7 -5.10 15.80 -6.92
CA PHE A 7 -5.55 16.95 -7.68
C PHE A 7 -6.78 17.57 -7.00
N SER A 8 -6.60 18.77 -6.43
CA SER A 8 -7.66 19.51 -5.73
C SER A 8 -8.59 20.18 -6.72
N GLU A 9 -9.65 19.49 -7.15
CA GLU A 9 -10.65 19.94 -8.14
C GLU A 9 -10.16 19.99 -9.61
N LYS A 10 -11.13 20.06 -10.53
CA LYS A 10 -10.95 19.93 -12.00
C LYS A 10 -10.69 21.26 -12.72
N GLU A 11 -10.41 22.34 -11.98
CA GLU A 11 -10.20 23.66 -12.59
C GLU A 11 -8.71 23.91 -12.91
N PRO A 12 -8.40 24.59 -14.04
CA PRO A 12 -7.03 24.96 -14.36
C PRO A 12 -6.45 25.89 -13.29
N GLY A 13 -5.28 25.53 -12.74
CA GLY A 13 -4.58 26.34 -11.73
C GLY A 13 -4.83 25.91 -10.29
N SER A 14 -5.64 24.88 -10.07
CA SER A 14 -5.77 24.26 -8.75
C SER A 14 -4.44 23.72 -8.20
N PRO A 15 -4.22 23.81 -6.88
CA PRO A 15 -3.02 23.26 -6.26
C PRO A 15 -2.96 21.74 -6.42
N VAL A 16 -1.76 21.25 -6.70
CA VAL A 16 -1.43 19.82 -6.75
C VAL A 16 -0.67 19.46 -5.50
N TYR A 17 -1.11 18.41 -4.83
CA TYR A 17 -0.49 17.93 -3.60
C TYR A 17 0.16 16.57 -3.84
N HIS A 18 1.36 16.39 -3.31
CA HIS A 18 1.99 15.08 -3.21
C HIS A 18 1.77 14.52 -1.82
N VAL A 19 1.44 13.23 -1.75
CA VAL A 19 1.16 12.51 -0.52
C VAL A 19 2.11 11.33 -0.45
N ILE A 20 3.09 11.41 0.46
CA ILE A 20 4.24 10.51 0.47
C ILE A 20 4.28 9.74 1.78
N GLN A 21 4.28 8.41 1.71
CA GLN A 21 4.60 7.55 2.86
C GLN A 21 5.99 6.98 2.68
N PHE A 22 6.92 7.35 3.56
CA PHE A 22 8.29 6.85 3.50
C PHE A 22 8.37 5.38 3.90
N ASN A 23 7.84 5.05 5.08
CA ASN A 23 7.78 3.67 5.58
C ASN A 23 6.35 3.21 5.87
N PRO A 24 6.07 1.89 5.73
CA PRO A 24 4.76 1.33 6.05
C PRO A 24 4.35 1.63 7.50
N GLY A 25 3.12 2.10 7.68
CA GLY A 25 2.56 2.42 8.99
C GLY A 25 2.95 3.79 9.55
N GLU A 26 3.88 4.52 8.93
CA GLU A 26 4.15 5.91 9.28
C GLU A 26 3.06 6.86 8.73
N PRO A 27 2.86 8.04 9.36
CA PRO A 27 2.05 9.11 8.78
C PRO A 27 2.52 9.49 7.38
N TRP A 28 1.57 9.76 6.50
CA TRP A 28 1.84 10.32 5.18
C TRP A 28 2.27 11.77 5.33
N GLN A 29 3.29 12.18 4.59
CA GLN A 29 3.68 13.58 4.42
C GLN A 29 2.83 14.22 3.32
N LEU A 30 2.31 15.41 3.58
CA LEU A 30 1.59 16.22 2.62
C LEU A 30 2.51 17.33 2.12
N VAL A 31 2.74 17.36 0.81
CA VAL A 31 3.67 18.28 0.16
C VAL A 31 2.91 19.10 -0.89
N ASN A 32 3.19 20.41 -0.95
CA ASN A 32 2.67 21.33 -1.97
C ASN A 32 3.85 22.04 -2.64
N GLY A 33 4.09 21.77 -3.93
CA GLY A 33 5.34 22.15 -4.58
C GLY A 33 6.53 21.48 -3.90
N ASP A 34 7.47 22.28 -3.38
CA ASP A 34 8.66 21.79 -2.68
C ASP A 34 8.55 21.86 -1.14
N GLU A 35 7.38 22.22 -0.61
CA GLU A 35 7.18 22.44 0.83
C GLU A 35 6.32 21.33 1.46
N VAL A 36 6.80 20.74 2.55
CA VAL A 36 5.98 19.85 3.38
C VAL A 36 5.07 20.71 4.25
N ILE A 37 3.76 20.59 4.04
CA ILE A 37 2.74 21.44 4.67
C ILE A 37 1.97 20.74 5.80
N GLY A 38 2.13 19.43 5.95
CA GLY A 38 1.57 18.69 7.07
C GLY A 38 1.77 17.18 6.98
N THR A 39 1.13 16.48 7.91
CA THR A 39 1.08 15.01 7.93
C THR A 39 -0.34 14.50 8.00
N VAL A 40 -0.65 13.42 7.28
CA VAL A 40 -1.95 12.76 7.24
C VAL A 40 -1.81 11.35 7.82
N ASP A 41 -2.64 11.01 8.80
CA ASP A 41 -2.68 9.67 9.39
C ASP A 41 -4.09 9.21 9.74
N LYS A 42 -4.31 7.88 9.65
CA LYS A 42 -5.60 7.26 9.95
C LYS A 42 -5.59 6.72 11.38
N GLN A 43 -6.36 7.35 12.27
CA GLN A 43 -6.52 6.91 13.66
C GLN A 43 -7.97 6.56 13.92
N HIS A 44 -8.22 5.39 14.52
CA HIS A 44 -9.57 4.92 14.83
C HIS A 44 -10.55 4.96 13.63
N GLY A 45 -10.04 4.69 12.42
CA GLY A 45 -10.83 4.71 11.20
C GLY A 45 -11.04 6.10 10.58
N LEU A 46 -10.58 7.17 11.22
CA LEU A 46 -10.72 8.55 10.75
C LEU A 46 -9.39 9.10 10.23
N TRP A 47 -9.44 9.81 9.11
CA TRP A 47 -8.28 10.51 8.56
C TRP A 47 -8.10 11.84 9.28
N ASN A 48 -6.90 12.06 9.81
CA ASN A 48 -6.52 13.26 10.53
C ASN A 48 -5.40 13.97 9.78
N LEU A 49 -5.44 15.29 9.79
CA LEU A 49 -4.40 16.14 9.23
C LEU A 49 -3.80 17.00 10.35
N ARG A 50 -2.47 16.94 10.49
CA ARG A 50 -1.69 17.89 11.27
C ARG A 50 -0.96 18.80 10.29
N SER A 51 -1.49 19.99 10.04
CA SER A 51 -0.89 20.96 9.10
C SER A 51 -0.10 22.04 9.83
N TRP A 52 0.96 22.53 9.18
CA TRP A 52 1.73 23.70 9.60
C TRP A 52 1.33 24.97 8.83
N SER A 53 0.49 24.81 7.81
CA SER A 53 -0.08 25.90 7.02
C SER A 53 -1.60 25.74 6.89
N SER A 54 -2.24 26.80 6.38
CA SER A 54 -3.66 26.77 6.03
C SER A 54 -3.88 25.80 4.87
N VAL A 55 -4.77 24.84 5.05
CA VAL A 55 -5.17 23.90 4.00
C VAL A 55 -6.63 24.12 3.62
N PRO A 56 -7.02 23.83 2.36
CA PRO A 56 -8.42 23.85 1.95
C PRO A 56 -9.28 22.90 2.78
N GLU A 57 -10.53 23.29 3.00
CA GLU A 57 -11.54 22.40 3.59
C GLU A 57 -11.74 21.16 2.71
N GLY A 58 -11.92 20.00 3.33
CA GLY A 58 -12.13 18.74 2.61
C GLY A 58 -10.86 18.10 2.02
N LEU A 59 -9.70 18.76 2.05
CA LEU A 59 -8.44 18.20 1.52
C LEU A 59 -8.10 16.84 2.15
N VAL A 60 -8.16 16.74 3.49
CA VAL A 60 -7.88 15.49 4.21
C VAL A 60 -8.84 14.37 3.83
N THR A 61 -10.11 14.70 3.58
CA THR A 61 -11.13 13.73 3.15
C THR A 61 -10.81 13.23 1.74
N GLY A 62 -10.48 14.13 0.82
CA GLY A 62 -10.11 13.78 -0.55
C GLY A 62 -8.84 12.94 -0.63
N ILE A 63 -7.81 13.30 0.15
CA ILE A 63 -6.57 12.51 0.28
C ILE A 63 -6.85 11.15 0.89
N GLY A 64 -7.64 11.08 1.96
CA GLY A 64 -8.01 9.81 2.58
C GLY A 64 -8.71 8.88 1.60
N GLN A 65 -9.64 9.40 0.81
CA GLN A 65 -10.30 8.65 -0.27
C GLN A 65 -9.33 8.21 -1.37
N LEU A 66 -8.41 9.09 -1.78
CA LEU A 66 -7.37 8.75 -2.75
C LEU A 66 -6.55 7.56 -2.25
N ILE A 67 -6.06 7.62 -1.00
CA ILE A 67 -5.28 6.54 -0.40
C ILE A 67 -6.12 5.26 -0.34
N GLU A 68 -7.33 5.30 0.22
CA GLU A 68 -8.20 4.11 0.35
C GLU A 68 -8.55 3.43 -0.98
N ASN A 69 -8.60 4.20 -2.06
CA ASN A 69 -8.91 3.67 -3.38
C ASN A 69 -7.73 2.96 -4.05
N GLN A 70 -6.51 3.14 -3.55
CA GLN A 70 -5.33 2.49 -4.12
C GLN A 70 -5.39 0.97 -3.98
N HIS A 71 -5.01 0.27 -5.05
CA HIS A 71 -5.07 -1.19 -5.10
C HIS A 71 -4.17 -1.84 -4.04
N PHE A 72 -3.04 -1.22 -3.71
CA PHE A 72 -2.13 -1.69 -2.65
C PHE A 72 -2.76 -1.73 -1.26
N ASN A 73 -3.87 -1.01 -1.00
CA ASN A 73 -4.60 -1.12 0.26
C ASN A 73 -5.58 -2.30 0.29
N LYS A 74 -5.92 -2.87 -0.87
CA LYS A 74 -6.90 -3.97 -1.00
C LYS A 74 -6.22 -5.31 -1.23
N LEU A 75 -5.12 -5.32 -1.98
CA LEU A 75 -4.40 -6.52 -2.38
C LEU A 75 -3.93 -7.39 -1.19
N PRO A 76 -3.37 -6.83 -0.08
CA PRO A 76 -3.01 -7.63 1.09
C PRO A 76 -4.17 -8.45 1.65
N GLY A 77 -5.35 -7.82 1.80
CA GLY A 77 -6.55 -8.50 2.28
C GLY A 77 -7.05 -9.58 1.31
N GLN A 78 -6.96 -9.33 -0.01
CA GLN A 78 -7.33 -10.31 -1.04
C GLN A 78 -6.39 -11.52 -1.03
N ILE A 79 -5.08 -11.31 -0.88
CA ILE A 79 -4.09 -12.38 -0.75
C ILE A 79 -4.38 -13.20 0.50
N MET A 80 -4.55 -12.55 1.66
CA MET A 80 -4.86 -13.24 2.92
C MET A 80 -6.17 -14.02 2.84
N GLN A 81 -7.19 -13.51 2.14
CA GLN A 81 -8.46 -14.22 1.96
C GLN A 81 -8.32 -15.43 1.01
N ARG A 82 -7.66 -15.26 -0.15
CA ARG A 82 -7.51 -16.32 -1.17
C ARG A 82 -6.64 -17.47 -0.67
N TRP A 83 -5.62 -17.16 0.13
CA TRP A 83 -4.66 -18.13 0.66
C TRP A 83 -4.65 -18.18 2.19
N PHE A 84 -5.83 -18.07 2.83
CA PHE A 84 -5.96 -18.04 4.30
C PHE A 84 -5.31 -19.25 5.01
N GLY A 85 -5.23 -20.40 4.34
CA GLY A 85 -4.58 -21.62 4.84
C GLY A 85 -3.08 -21.71 4.57
N TYR A 86 -2.46 -20.67 3.98
CA TYR A 86 -1.03 -20.60 3.69
C TYR A 86 -0.39 -19.30 4.20
N VAL A 87 -1.13 -18.19 4.18
CA VAL A 87 -0.62 -16.84 4.45
C VAL A 87 -1.10 -16.36 5.82
N GLN A 88 -0.13 -16.00 6.67
CA GLN A 88 -0.37 -15.39 7.97
C GLN A 88 -0.56 -13.88 7.86
N GLN A 89 0.29 -13.21 7.07
CA GLN A 89 0.32 -11.76 6.97
C GLN A 89 0.85 -11.33 5.60
N VAL A 90 0.37 -10.19 5.12
CA VAL A 90 0.94 -9.49 3.97
C VAL A 90 1.26 -8.06 4.39
N VAL A 91 2.51 -7.66 4.19
CA VAL A 91 3.02 -6.32 4.49
C VAL A 91 3.32 -5.61 3.17
N VAL A 92 2.75 -4.43 3.00
CA VAL A 92 3.06 -3.54 1.87
C VAL A 92 4.38 -2.84 2.19
N LEU A 93 5.42 -3.03 1.37
CA LEU A 93 6.71 -2.34 1.53
C LEU A 93 6.76 -1.08 0.64
N SER A 94 6.16 -1.16 -0.54
CA SER A 94 5.91 -0.06 -1.48
C SER A 94 4.67 -0.36 -2.32
N ASP A 95 4.36 0.52 -3.26
CA ASP A 95 3.33 0.37 -4.29
C ASP A 95 3.62 -0.77 -5.29
N CYS A 96 4.85 -1.27 -5.32
CA CYS A 96 5.32 -2.33 -6.21
C CYS A 96 5.97 -3.50 -5.47
N GLU A 97 5.99 -3.53 -4.13
CA GLU A 97 6.67 -4.56 -3.36
C GLU A 97 5.88 -4.98 -2.12
N TYR A 98 5.69 -6.29 -1.98
CA TYR A 98 4.96 -6.92 -0.88
C TYR A 98 5.80 -8.01 -0.23
N LEU A 99 5.75 -8.06 1.10
CA LEU A 99 6.25 -9.17 1.90
C LEU A 99 5.05 -10.04 2.32
N VAL A 100 5.08 -11.30 1.96
CA VAL A 100 4.07 -12.30 2.31
C VAL A 100 4.70 -13.27 3.31
N ILE A 101 4.10 -13.38 4.49
CA ILE A 101 4.56 -14.25 5.57
C ILE A 101 3.59 -15.42 5.66
N CYS A 102 4.12 -16.63 5.52
CA CYS A 102 3.34 -17.86 5.58
C CYS A 102 3.05 -18.30 7.02
N ILE A 103 1.97 -19.06 7.20
CA ILE A 103 1.70 -19.75 8.45
C ILE A 103 2.72 -20.89 8.66
N ASP A 104 2.88 -21.32 9.91
CA ASP A 104 3.79 -22.41 10.25
C ASP A 104 3.37 -23.76 9.65
N GLY A 105 4.35 -24.62 9.36
CA GLY A 105 4.13 -26.00 8.94
C GLY A 105 3.62 -26.19 7.51
N ILE A 106 3.61 -25.15 6.66
CA ILE A 106 3.25 -25.31 5.25
C ILE A 106 4.39 -25.89 4.42
N ASN A 107 4.03 -26.53 3.31
CA ASN A 107 5.00 -26.88 2.28
C ASN A 107 5.21 -25.67 1.35
N LEU A 108 6.35 -24.98 1.50
CA LEU A 108 6.64 -23.75 0.77
C LEU A 108 6.77 -23.96 -0.75
N GLU A 109 7.42 -25.05 -1.20
CA GLU A 109 7.52 -25.38 -2.64
C GLU A 109 6.16 -25.61 -3.30
N ARG A 110 5.23 -26.25 -2.58
CA ARG A 110 3.85 -26.43 -3.05
C ARG A 110 3.14 -25.08 -3.13
N PHE A 111 3.35 -24.22 -2.14
CA PHE A 111 2.76 -22.89 -2.12
C PHE A 111 3.31 -22.02 -3.23
N GLU A 112 4.60 -22.07 -3.52
CA GLU A 112 5.25 -21.34 -4.63
C GLU A 112 4.55 -21.61 -5.97
N LYS A 113 4.33 -22.88 -6.32
CA LYS A 113 3.66 -23.25 -7.59
C LYS A 113 2.24 -22.73 -7.66
N LEU A 114 1.53 -22.77 -6.54
CA LEU A 114 0.14 -22.34 -6.44
C LEU A 114 0.02 -20.81 -6.44
N PHE A 115 0.94 -20.12 -5.77
CA PHE A 115 0.97 -18.67 -5.67
C PHE A 115 1.40 -18.04 -7.01
N SER A 116 2.54 -18.46 -7.57
CA SER A 116 3.06 -17.96 -8.85
C SER A 116 2.10 -18.17 -10.02
N GLY A 117 1.35 -19.28 -10.03
CA GLY A 117 0.38 -19.59 -11.08
C GLY A 117 -0.94 -18.80 -10.99
N SER A 118 -1.18 -18.02 -9.93
CA SER A 118 -2.50 -17.40 -9.69
C SER A 118 -2.47 -15.98 -9.13
N VAL A 119 -1.34 -15.49 -8.63
CA VAL A 119 -1.25 -14.14 -8.05
C VAL A 119 -1.48 -13.03 -9.09
N SER A 120 -1.12 -13.28 -10.35
CA SER A 120 -1.36 -12.34 -11.45
C SER A 120 -2.84 -12.02 -11.69
N GLU A 121 -3.75 -12.91 -11.29
CA GLU A 121 -5.20 -12.66 -11.39
C GLU A 121 -5.70 -11.61 -10.38
N LEU A 122 -4.93 -11.34 -9.31
CA LEU A 122 -5.25 -10.33 -8.30
C LEU A 122 -4.55 -8.99 -8.54
N VAL A 123 -3.41 -9.01 -9.25
CA VAL A 123 -2.67 -7.79 -9.58
C VAL A 123 -3.42 -7.06 -10.69
N LYS A 124 -3.77 -5.81 -10.42
CA LYS A 124 -4.45 -4.92 -11.39
C LYS A 124 -3.58 -3.75 -11.81
N ASP A 125 -2.41 -3.65 -11.21
CA ASP A 125 -1.45 -2.58 -11.45
C ASP A 125 -0.87 -2.74 -12.86
N GLU A 126 -0.62 -1.60 -13.52
CA GLU A 126 -0.04 -1.58 -14.87
C GLU A 126 1.49 -1.71 -14.85
N TRP A 127 2.10 -1.69 -13.65
CA TRP A 127 3.53 -1.83 -13.42
C TRP A 127 3.87 -3.18 -12.79
N MET A 128 5.15 -3.54 -12.88
CA MET A 128 5.66 -4.79 -12.30
C MET A 128 5.56 -4.77 -10.77
N VAL A 129 4.99 -5.83 -10.20
CA VAL A 129 4.84 -6.01 -8.75
C VAL A 129 5.68 -7.19 -8.28
N ARG A 130 6.49 -6.97 -7.24
CA ARG A 130 7.30 -7.99 -6.57
C ARG A 130 6.62 -8.49 -5.31
N PHE A 131 6.52 -9.81 -5.20
CA PHE A 131 6.16 -10.51 -3.97
C PHE A 131 7.38 -11.27 -3.45
N ARG A 132 7.78 -11.00 -2.22
CA ARG A 132 8.71 -11.83 -1.46
C ARG A 132 7.93 -12.67 -0.47
N VAL A 133 8.00 -13.98 -0.60
CA VAL A 133 7.23 -14.90 0.22
C VAL A 133 8.17 -15.66 1.13
N TYR A 134 7.96 -15.59 2.44
CA TYR A 134 8.78 -16.25 3.45
C TYR A 134 7.95 -17.27 4.25
N ASP A 135 8.61 -18.34 4.69
CA ASP A 135 8.09 -19.16 5.78
C ASP A 135 7.98 -18.36 7.10
N THR A 136 7.31 -18.93 8.10
CA THR A 136 7.07 -18.23 9.38
C THR A 136 8.37 -17.90 10.13
N LEU A 137 9.45 -18.66 9.89
CA LEU A 137 10.74 -18.53 10.56
C LEU A 137 11.74 -17.65 9.78
N MET A 138 11.34 -17.11 8.62
CA MET A 138 12.22 -16.37 7.70
C MET A 138 13.46 -17.19 7.29
N SER A 139 13.34 -18.52 7.24
CA SER A 139 14.42 -19.46 6.97
C SER A 139 14.46 -19.94 5.52
N ALA A 140 13.32 -19.84 4.83
CA ALA A 140 13.18 -20.15 3.42
C ALA A 140 12.24 -19.14 2.74
N ASP A 141 12.52 -18.84 1.49
CA ASP A 141 11.79 -17.85 0.71
C ASP A 141 11.70 -18.19 -0.77
N PHE A 142 10.79 -17.50 -1.47
CA PHE A 142 10.77 -17.39 -2.92
C PHE A 142 10.26 -16.01 -3.35
N GLU A 143 10.55 -15.64 -4.60
CA GLU A 143 10.08 -14.39 -5.20
C GLU A 143 9.17 -14.65 -6.39
N VAL A 144 8.14 -13.82 -6.54
CA VAL A 144 7.28 -13.78 -7.74
C VAL A 144 7.23 -12.34 -8.26
N LEU A 145 7.48 -12.19 -9.55
CA LEU A 145 7.31 -10.95 -10.29
C LEU A 145 6.09 -11.09 -11.21
N VAL A 146 5.17 -10.14 -11.12
CA VAL A 146 3.97 -10.04 -11.97
C VAL A 146 4.03 -8.75 -12.76
#